data_AF-A0A9P5BYL5-F1
#
_entry.id   AF-A0A9P5BYL5-F1
#
_cell.length_a   1.000
_cell.length_b   1.000
_cell.length_c   1.000
_cell.angle_alpha   90.00
_cell.angle_beta   90.00
_cell.angle_gamma   90.00
#
_symmetry.space_group_name_H-M   'P 1'
#
loop_
_entity.id
_entity.type
_entity.pdbx_description
1 polymer ?
#
loop_
_entity_poly.entity_id
_entity_poly.type
_entity_poly.pdbx_seq_one_letter_code
_entity_poly.pdbx_strand_id
1 'polypeptide(L)'
;MSAPDSAAQPGADWDDAKCMAALAQLEQLQAQIDDLRLAIPRIIEPFHRPPNPSTFKLYSQGVIGSQNGIKALNEAWRAPEVQDILAHTKKSFEANQDLAACASVPSYGWIERERRERESHKGPGENTAIEDHSTKLDDETISRVIAEAEGTQPNIKLQAQNDNRCIV
;
A
#
# COMPACT_ATOMS: atom_id res chain seq x y z
N MET A 1 -13.11 7.91 54.28
CA MET A 1 -12.44 6.85 53.53
C MET A 1 -12.90 6.98 52.09
N SER A 2 -12.16 7.77 51.31
CA SER A 2 -12.46 8.07 49.91
C SER A 2 -12.00 6.89 49.05
N ALA A 3 -12.93 6.28 48.31
CA ALA A 3 -12.59 5.49 47.14
C ALA A 3 -12.69 6.43 45.93
N PRO A 4 -11.66 6.61 45.10
CA PRO A 4 -11.86 7.22 43.81
C PRO A 4 -12.66 6.22 42.95
N ASP A 5 -13.85 6.63 42.52
CA ASP A 5 -14.56 5.99 41.41
C ASP A 5 -13.59 5.92 40.23
N SER A 6 -13.16 4.70 39.88
CA SER A 6 -12.49 4.41 38.63
C SER A 6 -13.44 4.73 37.49
N ALA A 7 -13.37 5.96 36.99
CA ALA A 7 -13.96 6.32 35.71
C ALA A 7 -13.46 5.33 34.67
N ALA A 8 -14.37 4.52 34.13
CA ALA A 8 -14.08 3.61 33.03
C ALA A 8 -13.38 4.42 31.92
N GLN A 9 -12.12 4.08 31.62
CA GLN A 9 -11.37 4.78 30.60
C GLN A 9 -12.07 4.62 29.25
N PRO A 10 -12.32 5.71 28.51
CA PRO A 10 -12.77 5.62 27.13
C PRO A 10 -11.64 4.94 26.34
N GLY A 11 -11.84 3.69 25.92
CA GLY A 11 -10.80 2.89 25.26
C GLY A 11 -10.74 1.41 25.63
N ALA A 12 -11.62 0.89 26.49
CA ALA A 12 -11.61 -0.52 26.91
C ALA A 12 -11.65 -1.54 25.74
N ASP A 13 -12.13 -1.13 24.55
CA ASP A 13 -12.22 -1.96 23.34
C ASP A 13 -11.14 -1.64 22.27
N TRP A 14 -10.18 -0.77 22.60
CA TRP A 14 -9.08 -0.35 21.73
C TRP A 14 -7.75 -0.60 22.44
N ASP A 15 -7.20 -1.79 22.23
CA ASP A 15 -5.86 -2.14 22.70
C ASP A 15 -4.77 -1.48 21.84
N ASP A 16 -3.54 -1.56 22.34
CA ASP A 16 -2.37 -0.97 21.68
C ASP A 16 -2.15 -1.54 20.27
N ALA A 17 -2.43 -2.84 20.07
CA ALA A 17 -2.32 -3.51 18.78
C ALA A 17 -3.31 -2.94 17.74
N LYS A 18 -4.57 -2.75 18.14
CA LYS A 18 -5.60 -2.14 17.28
C LYS A 18 -5.30 -0.67 17.00
N CYS A 19 -4.74 0.06 17.97
CA CYS A 19 -4.28 1.43 17.76
C CYS A 19 -3.11 1.49 16.76
N MET A 20 -2.16 0.56 16.85
CA MET A 20 -1.05 0.47 15.90
C MET A 20 -1.54 0.14 14.49
N ALA A 21 -2.45 -0.83 14.37
CA ALA A 21 -3.08 -1.18 13.10
C ALA A 21 -3.84 0.01 12.49
N ALA A 22 -4.57 0.77 13.31
CA ALA A 22 -5.27 1.95 12.86
C ALA A 22 -4.32 3.05 12.37
N LEU A 23 -3.20 3.28 13.06
CA LEU A 23 -2.19 4.24 12.62
C LEU A 23 -1.54 3.82 11.30
N ALA A 24 -1.28 2.53 11.11
CA ALA A 24 -0.77 2.00 9.84
C ALA A 24 -1.78 2.20 8.68
N GLN A 25 -3.07 1.98 8.93
CA GLN A 25 -4.13 2.24 7.94
C GLN A 25 -4.23 3.72 7.57
N LEU A 26 -4.14 4.61 8.56
CA LEU A 26 -4.15 6.06 8.32
C LEU A 26 -2.91 6.51 7.53
N GLU A 27 -1.73 5.96 7.82
CA GLU A 27 -0.50 6.21 7.05
C GLU A 27 -0.66 5.76 5.59
N GLN A 28 -1.26 4.59 5.36
CA GLN A 28 -1.52 4.09 4.00
C GLN A 28 -2.49 5.01 3.23
N LEU A 29 -3.56 5.49 3.87
CA LEU A 29 -4.48 6.45 3.27
C LEU A 29 -3.79 7.78 2.96
N GLN A 30 -2.92 8.26 3.85
CA GLN A 30 -2.13 9.46 3.62
C GLN A 30 -1.25 9.30 2.38
N ALA A 31 -0.56 8.15 2.23
CA ALA A 31 0.25 7.87 1.05
C ALA A 31 -0.55 7.88 -0.25
N GLN A 32 -1.79 7.37 -0.25
CA GLN A 32 -2.68 7.43 -1.42
C GLN A 32 -3.07 8.87 -1.77
N ILE A 33 -3.35 9.71 -0.76
CA ILE A 33 -3.65 11.14 -0.98
C ILE A 33 -2.41 11.87 -1.52
N ASP A 34 -1.23 11.60 -0.95
CA ASP A 34 0.04 12.17 -1.41
C ASP A 34 0.33 11.80 -2.86
N ASP A 35 0.07 10.55 -3.27
CA ASP A 35 0.19 10.13 -4.67
C ASP A 35 -0.78 10.89 -5.59
N LEU A 36 -2.04 11.06 -5.16
CA LEU A 36 -3.05 11.79 -5.93
C LEU A 36 -2.74 13.27 -6.09
N ARG A 37 -1.97 13.89 -5.18
CA ARG A 37 -1.48 15.27 -5.36
C ARG A 37 -0.60 15.39 -6.61
N LEU A 38 0.04 14.30 -7.04
CA LEU A 38 0.85 14.25 -8.26
C LEU A 38 0.05 13.99 -9.54
N ALA A 39 -1.28 13.78 -9.45
CA ALA A 39 -2.13 13.50 -10.59
C ALA A 39 -2.07 14.60 -11.66
N ILE A 40 -2.32 15.86 -11.28
CA ILE A 40 -2.29 16.98 -12.23
C ILE A 40 -0.90 17.11 -12.87
N PRO A 41 0.21 17.19 -12.10
CA PRO A 41 1.55 17.17 -12.68
C PRO A 41 1.78 16.03 -13.68
N ARG A 42 1.40 14.79 -13.34
CA ARG A 42 1.56 13.62 -14.23
C ARG A 42 0.77 13.74 -15.53
N ILE A 43 -0.43 14.31 -15.47
CA ILE A 43 -1.31 14.48 -16.63
C ILE A 43 -0.78 15.57 -17.56
N ILE A 44 -0.28 16.67 -17.01
CA ILE A 44 0.16 17.83 -17.80
C ILE A 44 1.60 17.73 -18.28
N GLU A 45 2.45 16.97 -17.59
CA GLU A 45 3.88 16.86 -17.88
C GLU A 45 4.22 16.50 -19.34
N PRO A 46 3.49 15.60 -20.02
CA PRO A 46 3.74 15.30 -21.43
C PRO A 46 3.64 16.52 -22.35
N PHE A 47 2.87 17.54 -21.97
CA PHE A 47 2.67 18.76 -22.77
C PHE A 47 3.71 19.84 -22.52
N HIS A 48 4.59 19.71 -21.51
CA HIS A 48 5.72 20.62 -21.32
C HIS A 48 6.87 20.38 -22.29
N ARG A 49 6.84 19.25 -23.03
CA ARG A 49 7.86 18.86 -24.00
C ARG A 49 7.32 19.02 -25.43
N PRO A 50 8.19 19.18 -26.44
CA PRO A 50 7.77 19.15 -27.83
C PRO A 50 6.95 17.88 -28.12
N PRO A 51 5.78 18.00 -28.78
CA PRO A 51 4.92 16.86 -29.07
C PRO A 51 5.67 15.76 -29.81
N ASN A 52 5.52 14.53 -29.33
CA ASN A 52 6.07 13.33 -29.94
C ASN A 52 5.01 12.22 -29.97
N PRO A 53 5.22 11.12 -30.70
CA PRO A 53 4.24 10.04 -30.80
C PRO A 53 3.84 9.39 -29.46
N SER A 54 4.66 9.53 -28.40
CA SER A 54 4.34 8.99 -27.06
C SER A 54 3.59 9.97 -26.15
N THR A 55 3.42 11.23 -26.55
CA THR A 55 2.78 12.27 -25.72
C THR A 55 1.36 11.88 -25.32
N PHE A 56 0.55 11.41 -26.28
CA PHE A 56 -0.81 10.94 -26.00
C PHE A 56 -0.83 9.72 -25.07
N LYS A 57 0.12 8.78 -25.25
CA LYS A 57 0.23 7.59 -24.41
C LYS A 57 0.55 7.96 -22.95
N LEU A 58 1.48 8.89 -22.74
CA LEU A 58 1.84 9.33 -21.39
C LEU A 58 0.69 10.11 -20.73
N TYR A 59 0.01 10.96 -21.50
CA TYR A 59 -1.20 11.65 -21.03
C TYR A 59 -2.29 10.66 -20.61
N SER A 60 -2.62 9.69 -21.47
CA SER A 60 -3.67 8.72 -21.18
C SER A 60 -3.32 7.84 -19.98
N GLN A 61 -2.05 7.43 -19.84
CA GLN A 61 -1.55 6.71 -18.67
C GLN A 61 -1.70 7.56 -17.39
N GLY A 62 -1.34 8.85 -17.43
CA GLY A 62 -1.51 9.76 -16.30
C GLY A 62 -2.98 9.90 -15.88
N VAL A 63 -3.90 10.03 -16.84
CA VAL A 63 -5.34 10.13 -16.58
C VAL A 63 -5.89 8.83 -16.00
N ILE A 64 -5.62 7.68 -16.62
CA ILE A 64 -6.11 6.37 -16.17
C ILE A 64 -5.56 6.04 -14.78
N GLY A 65 -4.25 6.26 -14.56
CA GLY A 65 -3.62 6.04 -13.26
C GLY A 65 -4.25 6.89 -12.16
N SER A 66 -4.47 8.17 -12.42
CA SER A 66 -5.13 9.08 -11.47
C SER A 66 -6.58 8.67 -11.19
N GLN A 67 -7.32 8.25 -12.22
CA GLN A 67 -8.69 7.76 -12.04
C GLN A 67 -8.73 6.50 -11.17
N ASN A 68 -7.81 5.55 -11.40
CA ASN A 68 -7.71 4.33 -10.61
C ASN A 68 -7.31 4.66 -9.16
N GLY A 69 -6.38 5.59 -8.95
CA GLY A 69 -6.02 6.07 -7.61
C GLY A 69 -7.21 6.67 -6.86
N ILE A 70 -8.04 7.48 -7.53
CA ILE A 70 -9.25 8.06 -6.92
C ILE A 70 -10.26 6.97 -6.55
N LYS A 71 -10.44 5.95 -7.40
CA LYS A 71 -11.32 4.82 -7.11
C LYS A 71 -10.82 4.03 -5.89
N ALA A 72 -9.54 3.66 -5.89
CA ALA A 72 -8.91 2.95 -4.79
C ALA A 72 -9.01 3.72 -3.46
N LEU A 73 -8.76 5.04 -3.48
CA LEU A 73 -8.94 5.88 -2.29
C LEU A 73 -10.39 5.90 -1.82
N ASN A 74 -11.36 6.03 -2.73
CA ASN A 74 -12.77 6.01 -2.34
C ASN A 74 -13.21 4.67 -1.74
N GLU A 75 -12.72 3.57 -2.30
CA GLU A 75 -12.99 2.23 -1.79
C GLU A 75 -12.38 2.05 -0.40
N ALA A 76 -11.10 2.37 -0.23
CA ALA A 76 -10.41 2.30 1.06
C ALA A 76 -11.04 3.24 2.09
N TRP A 77 -11.39 4.47 1.70
CA TRP A 77 -12.03 5.43 2.60
C TRP A 77 -13.39 4.94 3.09
N ARG A 78 -14.17 4.26 2.25
CA ARG A 78 -15.49 3.73 2.60
C ARG A 78 -15.45 2.37 3.32
N ALA A 79 -14.26 1.77 3.45
CA ALA A 79 -14.11 0.51 4.16
C ALA A 79 -14.61 0.65 5.62
N PRO A 80 -15.38 -0.32 6.14
CA PRO A 80 -15.89 -0.27 7.51
C PRO A 80 -14.79 -0.02 8.55
N GLU A 81 -13.63 -0.64 8.37
CA GLU A 81 -12.49 -0.53 9.27
C GLU A 81 -11.99 0.92 9.37
N VAL A 82 -11.89 1.63 8.23
CA VAL A 82 -11.48 3.03 8.18
C VAL A 82 -12.54 3.93 8.79
N GLN A 83 -13.82 3.67 8.53
CA GLN A 83 -14.92 4.45 9.13
C GLN A 83 -14.97 4.28 10.65
N ASP A 84 -14.71 3.08 11.16
CA ASP A 84 -14.62 2.80 12.59
C ASP A 84 -13.45 3.53 13.25
N ILE A 85 -12.29 3.55 12.61
CA ILE A 85 -11.13 4.35 13.04
C ILE A 85 -11.52 5.82 13.14
N LEU A 86 -12.10 6.39 12.08
CA LEU A 86 -12.49 7.81 12.05
C LEU A 86 -13.55 8.14 13.12
N ALA A 87 -14.51 7.25 13.35
CA ALA A 87 -15.51 7.41 14.39
C ALA A 87 -14.88 7.38 15.80
N HIS A 88 -13.94 6.45 16.03
CA HIS A 88 -13.21 6.36 17.29
C HIS A 88 -12.33 7.60 17.54
N THR A 89 -11.59 8.06 16.53
CA THR A 89 -10.75 9.27 16.63
C THR A 89 -11.60 10.50 16.97
N LYS A 90 -12.78 10.67 16.35
CA LYS A 90 -13.70 11.76 16.68
C LYS A 90 -14.17 11.72 18.14
N LYS A 91 -14.64 10.56 18.60
CA LYS A 91 -15.06 10.37 20.00
C LYS A 91 -13.91 10.62 20.98
N SER A 92 -12.70 10.17 20.64
CA SER A 92 -11.51 10.37 21.46
C SER A 92 -11.12 11.85 21.56
N PHE A 93 -11.22 12.58 20.46
CA PHE A 93 -10.95 14.03 20.43
C PHE A 93 -12.01 14.85 21.18
N GLU A 94 -13.28 14.45 21.09
CA GLU A 94 -14.36 15.08 21.87
C GLU A 94 -14.16 14.85 23.38
N ALA A 95 -13.67 13.67 23.77
CA ALA A 95 -13.38 13.33 25.16
C ALA A 95 -12.11 14.03 25.69
N ASN A 96 -11.09 14.19 24.84
CA ASN A 96 -9.86 14.90 25.18
C ASN A 96 -9.38 15.76 24.01
N GLN A 97 -9.56 17.07 24.16
CA GLN A 97 -9.14 18.06 23.16
C GLN A 97 -7.65 18.43 23.26
N ASP A 98 -6.97 18.04 24.35
CA ASP A 98 -5.54 18.28 24.48
C ASP A 98 -4.75 17.27 23.65
N LEU A 99 -4.18 17.78 22.55
CA LEU A 99 -3.36 17.02 21.62
C LEU A 99 -1.86 17.21 21.86
N ALA A 100 -1.44 17.83 22.98
CA ALA A 100 -0.02 18.07 23.26
C ALA A 100 0.82 16.78 23.23
N ALA A 101 0.27 15.67 23.73
CA ALA A 101 0.94 14.37 23.68
C ALA A 101 1.13 13.85 22.25
N CYS A 102 0.23 14.15 21.32
CA CYS A 102 0.30 13.73 19.92
C CYS A 102 1.51 14.33 19.19
N ALA A 103 2.08 15.45 19.66
CA ALA A 103 3.30 16.02 19.07
C ALA A 103 4.51 15.09 19.16
N SER A 104 4.51 14.15 20.12
CA SER A 104 5.57 13.15 20.28
C SER A 104 5.36 11.91 19.41
N VAL A 105 4.17 11.74 18.83
CA VAL A 105 3.79 10.57 18.05
C VAL A 105 4.33 10.72 16.63
N PRO A 106 5.14 9.77 16.13
CA PRO A 106 5.67 9.84 14.76
C PRO A 106 4.54 9.81 13.72
N SER A 107 4.67 10.57 12.63
CA SER A 107 3.69 10.55 11.53
C SER A 107 3.86 9.37 10.57
N TYR A 108 5.00 8.69 10.59
CA TYR A 108 5.35 7.62 9.66
C TYR A 108 5.98 6.40 10.34
N GLY A 109 6.02 5.29 9.61
CA GLY A 109 6.66 4.03 10.01
C GLY A 109 5.76 3.16 10.87
N TRP A 110 4.44 3.38 10.85
CA TRP A 110 3.44 2.52 11.48
C TRP A 110 3.20 1.27 10.66
N ILE A 111 3.16 1.37 9.32
CA ILE A 111 3.06 0.20 8.44
C ILE A 111 4.18 -0.81 8.74
N GLU A 112 5.42 -0.34 8.81
CA GLU A 112 6.59 -1.16 9.15
C GLU A 112 6.55 -1.78 10.55
N ARG A 113 5.95 -1.08 11.52
CA ARG A 113 5.84 -1.56 12.92
C ARG A 113 4.76 -2.62 13.04
N GLU A 114 3.60 -2.35 12.44
CA GLU A 114 2.45 -3.24 12.39
C GLU A 114 2.82 -4.57 11.73
N ARG A 115 3.52 -4.51 10.58
CA ARG A 115 4.05 -5.70 9.90
C ARG A 115 4.99 -6.50 10.83
N ARG A 116 5.95 -5.82 11.47
CA ARG A 116 6.91 -6.48 12.38
C ARG A 116 6.22 -7.13 13.58
N GLU A 117 5.21 -6.47 14.14
CA GLU A 117 4.42 -7.02 15.23
C GLU A 117 3.66 -8.27 14.78
N ARG A 118 2.97 -8.24 13.63
CA ARG A 118 2.31 -9.42 13.06
C ARG A 118 3.27 -10.58 12.80
N GLU A 119 4.46 -10.30 12.29
CA GLU A 119 5.49 -11.30 12.02
C GLU A 119 6.06 -11.90 13.31
N SER A 120 6.25 -11.11 14.37
CA SER A 120 6.74 -11.60 15.66
C SER A 120 5.73 -12.47 16.43
N HIS A 121 4.43 -12.29 16.18
CA HIS A 121 3.37 -13.10 16.77
C HIS A 121 3.12 -14.42 16.02
N LYS A 122 3.62 -14.54 14.78
CA LYS A 122 3.72 -15.84 14.09
C LYS A 122 4.92 -16.60 14.66
N GLY A 123 4.67 -17.45 15.65
CA GLY A 123 5.71 -18.31 16.24
C GLY A 123 6.41 -19.22 15.19
N PRO A 124 7.52 -19.89 15.56
CA PRO A 124 8.34 -20.69 14.63
C PRO A 124 7.66 -21.99 14.13
N GLY A 125 6.34 -22.12 14.24
CA GLY A 125 5.59 -23.34 13.97
C GLY A 125 4.44 -23.21 12.98
N GLU A 126 4.17 -22.02 12.42
CA GLU A 126 3.10 -21.83 11.45
C GLU A 126 3.64 -21.24 10.14
N ASN A 127 4.62 -21.96 9.56
CA ASN A 127 4.77 -21.99 8.12
C ASN A 127 3.67 -22.91 7.56
N THR A 128 2.41 -22.48 7.66
CA THR A 128 1.49 -22.81 6.58
C THR A 128 2.09 -22.14 5.36
N ALA A 129 2.62 -22.96 4.47
CA ALA A 129 2.97 -22.58 3.13
C ALA A 129 1.77 -21.85 2.53
N ILE A 130 1.77 -20.53 2.65
CA ILE A 130 1.25 -19.71 1.58
C ILE A 130 2.21 -20.07 0.46
N GLU A 131 1.78 -20.98 -0.41
CA GLU A 131 2.32 -21.10 -1.74
C GLU A 131 2.32 -19.68 -2.28
N ASP A 132 3.51 -19.10 -2.21
CA ASP A 132 3.89 -17.94 -2.95
C ASP A 132 3.75 -18.36 -4.42
N HIS A 133 2.54 -18.18 -4.95
CA HIS A 133 2.31 -18.10 -6.39
C HIS A 133 2.94 -16.82 -6.96
N SER A 134 3.94 -16.22 -6.32
CA SER A 134 5.10 -15.77 -7.08
C SER A 134 5.70 -17.00 -7.76
N THR A 135 5.17 -17.30 -8.94
CA THR A 135 5.85 -18.12 -9.94
C THR A 135 7.22 -17.49 -10.16
N LYS A 136 8.20 -17.87 -9.34
CA LYS A 136 9.59 -17.91 -9.76
C LYS A 136 9.59 -18.91 -10.89
N LEU A 137 9.30 -18.39 -12.10
CA LEU A 137 9.57 -19.07 -13.33
C LEU A 137 11.05 -19.43 -13.25
N ASP A 138 11.32 -20.71 -13.08
CA ASP A 138 12.68 -21.21 -13.15
C ASP A 138 13.22 -20.92 -14.56
N ASP A 139 14.53 -20.69 -14.65
CA ASP A 139 15.19 -20.38 -15.92
C ASP A 139 14.93 -21.48 -16.98
N GLU A 140 14.65 -22.71 -16.52
CA GLU A 140 14.31 -23.86 -17.35
C GLU A 140 12.92 -23.73 -18.01
N THR A 141 11.91 -23.23 -17.29
CA THR A 141 10.57 -22.95 -17.82
C THR A 141 10.61 -21.76 -18.76
N ILE A 142 11.38 -20.72 -18.45
CA ILE A 142 11.58 -19.56 -19.33
C ILE A 142 12.23 -20.01 -20.66
N SER A 143 13.27 -20.83 -20.58
CA SER A 143 13.97 -21.37 -21.76
C SER A 143 13.05 -22.23 -22.63
N ARG A 144 12.19 -23.04 -22.01
CA ARG A 144 11.21 -23.86 -22.73
C ARG A 144 10.18 -23.02 -23.49
N VAL A 145 9.65 -21.96 -22.86
CA VAL A 145 8.68 -21.06 -23.50
C VAL A 145 9.31 -20.27 -24.65
N ILE A 146 10.58 -19.85 -24.52
CA ILE A 146 11.31 -19.19 -25.61
C ILE A 146 11.49 -20.15 -26.80
N ALA A 147 11.93 -21.39 -26.54
CA ALA A 147 12.13 -22.38 -27.60
C ALA A 147 10.82 -22.72 -28.34
N GLU A 148 9.70 -22.81 -27.63
CA GLU A 148 8.37 -23.06 -28.20
C GLU A 148 7.88 -21.87 -29.06
N ALA A 149 8.14 -20.64 -28.61
CA ALA A 149 7.79 -19.43 -29.34
C ALA A 149 8.65 -19.21 -30.60
N GLU A 150 9.96 -19.46 -30.54
CA GLU A 150 10.87 -19.38 -31.69
C GLU A 150 10.59 -20.47 -32.72
N GLY A 151 10.18 -21.67 -32.27
CA GLY A 151 9.72 -22.74 -33.17
C GLY A 151 8.44 -22.40 -33.93
N THR A 152 7.56 -21.60 -33.31
CA THR A 152 6.28 -21.19 -33.92
C THR A 152 6.42 -19.96 -34.82
N GLN A 153 7.39 -19.08 -34.56
CA GLN A 153 7.64 -17.87 -35.33
C GLN A 153 9.14 -17.65 -35.60
N PRO A 154 9.71 -18.18 -36.70
CA PRO A 154 11.16 -18.14 -36.97
C PRO A 154 11.72 -16.74 -37.25
N ASN A 155 10.85 -15.73 -37.36
CA ASN A 155 11.23 -14.33 -37.65
C ASN A 155 11.29 -13.44 -36.40
N ILE A 156 10.99 -13.96 -35.20
CA ILE A 156 11.02 -13.18 -33.96
C ILE A 156 12.05 -13.80 -33.01
N LYS A 157 13.05 -13.00 -32.62
CA LYS A 157 14.01 -13.36 -31.58
C LYS A 157 13.50 -12.87 -30.24
N LEU A 158 13.35 -13.77 -29.27
CA LEU A 158 12.95 -13.43 -27.91
C LEU A 158 14.16 -13.60 -26.99
N GLN A 159 14.35 -12.65 -26.07
CA GLN A 159 15.44 -12.68 -25.10
C GLN A 159 14.88 -12.45 -23.69
N ALA A 160 15.20 -13.33 -22.76
CA ALA A 160 14.90 -13.13 -21.34
C ALA A 160 15.98 -12.25 -20.69
N GLN A 161 15.54 -11.21 -19.99
CA GLN A 161 16.43 -10.29 -19.27
C GLN A 161 15.98 -10.21 -17.81
N ASN A 162 16.91 -10.45 -16.88
CA ASN A 162 16.67 -10.35 -15.44
C ASN A 162 17.73 -9.43 -14.81
N ASP A 163 17.31 -8.34 -14.17
CA ASP A 163 18.15 -7.38 -13.43
C ASP A 163 19.54 -7.13 -14.07
N ASN A 164 19.54 -6.65 -15.32
CA ASN A 164 20.72 -6.32 -16.13
C ASN A 164 21.66 -7.49 -16.48
N ARG A 165 21.23 -8.74 -16.34
CA ARG A 165 21.92 -9.92 -16.90
C ARG A 165 21.03 -10.63 -17.93
N CYS A 166 21.64 -10.97 -19.06
CA CYS A 166 21.04 -11.91 -20.00
C CYS A 166 21.14 -13.30 -19.38
N ILE A 167 20.01 -13.98 -19.24
CA ILE A 167 19.98 -15.41 -18.93
C ILE A 167 20.10 -16.11 -20.28
N VAL A 168 21.18 -16.87 -20.46
CA VAL A 168 21.46 -17.67 -21.67
C VAL A 168 21.11 -19.11 -21.37
#